data_AF-A0A0H4T6P1-F1
#
_entry.id   AF-A0A0H4T6P1-F1
#
_cell.length_a   1.000
_cell.length_b   1.000
_cell.length_c   1.000
_cell.angle_alpha   90.00
_cell.angle_beta   90.00
_cell.angle_gamma   90.00
#
_symmetry.space_group_name_H-M   'P 1'
#
loop_
_entity.id
_entity.type
_entity.pdbx_description
1 polymer ?
#
loop_
_entity_poly.entity_id
_entity_poly.type
_entity_poly.pdbx_seq_one_letter_code
_entity_poly.pdbx_strand_id
1 'polypeptide(L)' 'ASYQVPVDIRTPRRNALAIRWIVSYARDRSGRNMREKLAAEIMDAANGTGGAVKKKEDTHRMAEANKAFAHYRW' A
#
# COMPACT_ATOMS: atom_id res chain seq x y z
N ALA A 1 15.19 6.18 20.19
CA ALA A 1 14.31 6.36 19.01
C ALA A 1 14.63 5.27 17.99
N SER A 2 13.63 4.72 17.30
CA SER A 2 13.83 3.73 16.23
C SER A 2 13.81 4.46 14.88
N TYR A 3 14.87 4.34 14.08
CA TYR A 3 14.96 4.98 12.76
C TYR A 3 14.31 4.10 11.70
N GLN A 4 13.48 4.71 10.85
CA GLN A 4 12.88 4.01 9.71
C GLN A 4 13.82 4.11 8.51
N VAL A 5 14.37 2.97 8.08
CA VAL A 5 15.27 2.89 6.92
C VAL A 5 14.46 2.47 5.69
N PRO A 6 14.36 3.30 4.64
CA PRO A 6 13.67 2.93 3.40
C PRO A 6 14.47 1.86 2.64
N VAL A 7 13.75 0.89 2.07
CA VAL A 7 14.33 -0.21 1.29
C VAL A 7 13.60 -0.40 -0.03
N ASP A 8 14.36 -0.71 -1.09
CA ASP A 8 13.77 -1.00 -2.39
C ASP A 8 13.06 -2.35 -2.41
N ILE A 9 11.89 -2.37 -3.02
CA ILE A 9 11.05 -3.57 -3.10
C ILE A 9 11.27 -4.25 -4.46
N ARG A 10 11.70 -5.51 -4.43
CA ARG A 10 11.79 -6.37 -5.61
C ARG A 10 10.41 -6.59 -6.26
N THR A 11 10.38 -6.69 -7.59
CA THR A 11 9.15 -6.85 -8.41
C THR A 11 8.14 -7.89 -7.89
N PRO A 12 8.50 -9.14 -7.54
CA PRO A 12 7.51 -10.12 -7.07
C PRO A 12 6.86 -9.70 -5.74
N ARG A 13 7.62 -9.03 -4.86
CA ARG A 13 7.11 -8.54 -3.58
C ARG A 13 6.17 -7.34 -3.75
N ARG A 14 6.37 -6.53 -4.80
CA ARG A 14 5.48 -5.41 -5.15
C ARG A 14 4.06 -5.88 -5.45
N ASN A 15 3.93 -6.92 -6.29
CA ASN A 15 2.62 -7.46 -6.65
C ASN A 15 1.91 -8.08 -5.43
N ALA A 16 2.64 -8.84 -4.62
CA ALA A 16 2.09 -9.42 -3.40
C ALA A 16 1.61 -8.35 -2.39
N LEU A 17 2.33 -7.24 -2.25
CA LEU A 17 1.92 -6.12 -1.40
C LEU A 17 0.67 -5.42 -1.93
N ALA A 18 0.61 -5.17 -3.24
CA ALA A 18 -0.56 -4.55 -3.87
C ALA A 18 -1.83 -5.38 -3.66
N ILE A 19 -1.78 -6.70 -3.94
CA ILE A 19 -2.90 -7.61 -3.73
C ILE A 19 -3.31 -7.64 -2.25
N ARG A 20 -2.33 -7.71 -1.34
CA ARG A 20 -2.59 -7.73 0.11
C ARG A 20 -3.31 -6.48 0.58
N TRP A 21 -2.89 -5.29 0.11
CA TRP A 21 -3.55 -4.05 0.47
C TRP A 21 -4.97 -3.98 -0.06
N ILE A 22 -5.20 -4.30 -1.34
CA ILE A 22 -6.56 -4.32 -1.93
C ILE A 22 -7.49 -5.23 -1.13
N VAL A 23 -7.04 -6.45 -0.79
CA VAL A 23 -7.86 -7.40 -0.01
C VAL A 23 -8.12 -6.90 1.41
N SER A 24 -7.12 -6.29 2.07
CA SER A 24 -7.31 -5.74 3.42
C SER A 24 -8.33 -4.61 3.43
N TYR A 25 -8.17 -3.62 2.55
CA TYR A 25 -9.08 -2.48 2.49
C TYR A 25 -10.49 -2.87 2.01
N ALA A 26 -10.61 -3.87 1.13
CA ALA A 26 -11.91 -4.44 0.77
C ALA A 26 -12.60 -5.14 1.95
N ARG A 27 -11.85 -5.73 2.90
CA ARG A 27 -12.42 -6.32 4.12
C ARG A 27 -12.92 -5.25 5.08
N ASP A 28 -12.11 -4.20 5.27
CA ASP A 28 -12.39 -3.08 6.18
C ASP A 28 -13.53 -2.17 5.70
N ARG A 29 -13.83 -2.17 4.39
CA ARG A 29 -14.95 -1.41 3.82
C ARG A 29 -16.31 -1.89 4.38
N SER A 30 -17.21 -0.94 4.58
CA SER A 30 -18.60 -1.20 4.94
C SER A 30 -19.39 -1.78 3.77
N GLY A 31 -20.17 -2.83 4.01
CA GLY A 31 -20.93 -3.52 2.98
C GLY A 31 -21.18 -4.98 3.34
N ARG A 32 -22.26 -5.55 2.80
CA ARG A 32 -22.77 -6.88 3.19
C ARG A 32 -21.99 -8.01 2.51
N ASN A 33 -21.66 -7.85 1.23
CA ASN A 33 -21.01 -8.89 0.43
C ASN A 33 -19.54 -8.56 0.13
N MET A 34 -18.63 -9.50 0.42
CA MET A 34 -17.21 -9.34 0.11
C MET A 34 -16.93 -9.16 -1.39
N ARG A 35 -17.76 -9.76 -2.26
CA ARG A 35 -17.62 -9.62 -3.72
C ARG A 35 -17.83 -8.17 -4.18
N GLU A 36 -18.87 -7.52 -3.67
CA GLU A 36 -19.17 -6.12 -3.98
C GLU A 36 -18.09 -5.19 -3.43
N LYS A 37 -17.65 -5.42 -2.19
CA LYS A 37 -16.57 -4.63 -1.59
C LYS A 37 -15.25 -4.73 -2.36
N LEU A 38 -14.91 -5.94 -2.80
CA LEU A 38 -13.70 -6.16 -3.59
C LEU A 38 -13.80 -5.50 -4.97
N ALA A 39 -14.94 -5.66 -5.66
CA ALA A 39 -15.16 -5.01 -6.95
C ALA A 39 -15.07 -3.49 -6.84
N ALA A 40 -15.69 -2.90 -5.81
CA ALA A 40 -15.60 -1.48 -5.54
C ALA A 40 -14.14 -1.03 -5.27
N GLU A 41 -13.37 -1.78 -4.47
CA GLU A 41 -11.98 -1.41 -4.17
C GLU A 41 -11.07 -1.52 -5.39
N ILE A 42 -11.31 -2.50 -6.27
CA ILE A 42 -10.59 -2.62 -7.54
C ILE A 42 -10.92 -1.45 -8.48
N MET A 43 -12.20 -1.07 -8.56
CA MET A 43 -12.64 0.08 -9.38
C MET A 43 -12.05 1.40 -8.86
N ASP A 44 -12.07 1.62 -7.55
CA ASP A 44 -11.46 2.80 -6.92
C ASP A 44 -9.95 2.81 -7.16
N ALA A 45 -9.28 1.67 -6.96
CA ALA A 45 -7.84 1.56 -7.20
C ALA A 45 -7.46 1.81 -8.66
N ALA A 46 -8.29 1.39 -9.61
CA ALA A 46 -8.10 1.69 -11.04
C ALA A 46 -8.24 3.18 -11.35
N ASN A 47 -9.12 3.88 -10.63
CA ASN A 47 -9.27 5.34 -10.70
C ASN A 47 -8.21 6.10 -9.90
N GLY A 48 -7.24 5.41 -9.29
CA GLY A 48 -6.21 6.04 -8.46
C GLY A 48 -6.73 6.53 -7.11
N THR A 49 -7.88 6.05 -6.66
CA THR A 49 -8.50 6.42 -5.38
C THR A 49 -8.63 5.20 -4.46
N GLY A 50 -9.15 5.39 -3.26
CA GLY A 50 -9.37 4.31 -2.29
C GLY A 50 -8.24 4.10 -1.29
N GLY A 51 -8.49 3.19 -0.34
CA GLY A 51 -7.61 2.98 0.81
C GLY A 51 -6.28 2.33 0.43
N ALA A 52 -6.33 1.38 -0.52
CA ALA A 52 -5.13 0.70 -1.00
C ALA A 52 -4.15 1.65 -1.71
N VAL A 53 -4.65 2.59 -2.51
CA VAL A 53 -3.81 3.58 -3.23
C VAL A 53 -3.24 4.61 -2.25
N LYS A 54 -4.05 5.11 -1.32
CA LYS A 54 -3.58 6.01 -0.25
C LYS A 54 -2.43 5.38 0.54
N LYS A 55 -2.54 4.09 0.89
CA LYS A 55 -1.48 3.37 1.61
C LYS A 55 -0.18 3.30 0.82
N LYS A 56 -0.26 3.07 -0.49
CA LYS A 56 0.89 3.11 -1.40
C LYS A 56 1.55 4.49 -1.35
N GLU A 57 0.78 5.55 -1.56
CA GLU A 57 1.29 6.93 -1.56
C GLU A 57 1.92 7.33 -0.23
N ASP A 58 1.26 7.05 0.89
CA ASP A 58 1.78 7.36 2.22
C ASP A 58 3.10 6.62 2.49
N THR A 59 3.23 5.37 2.03
CA THR A 59 4.47 4.60 2.15
C THR A 59 5.58 5.18 1.29
N HIS A 60 5.26 5.61 0.06
CA HIS A 60 6.22 6.29 -0.82
C HIS A 60 6.68 7.63 -0.23
N ARG A 61 5.75 8.47 0.25
CA ARG A 61 6.05 9.75 0.90
C ARG A 61 6.93 9.56 2.14
N MET A 62 6.62 8.55 2.96
CA MET A 62 7.42 8.22 4.15
C MET A 62 8.83 7.73 3.78
N ALA A 63 8.97 7.00 2.68
CA ALA A 63 10.28 6.58 2.18
C ALA A 63 11.10 7.77 1.67
N GLU A 64 10.47 8.74 0.99
CA GLU A 64 11.13 9.98 0.55
C GLU A 64 11.54 10.87 1.73
N ALA A 65 10.68 11.02 2.74
CA ALA A 65 10.99 11.78 3.95
C ALA A 65 12.19 11.18 4.71
N ASN A 66 12.32 9.85 4.71
CA ASN A 66 13.42 9.13 5.35
C ASN A 66 14.57 8.79 4.38
N LYS A 67 14.61 9.39 3.18
CA LYS A 67 15.66 9.13 2.17
C LYS A 67 17.06 9.40 2.73
N ALA A 68 17.17 10.35 3.65
CA ALA A 68 18.41 10.64 4.36
C ALA A 68 18.97 9.40 5.08
N PHE A 69 18.15 8.47 5.57
CA PHE A 69 18.57 7.26 6.29
C PHE A 69 18.85 6.05 5.38
N ALA A 70 18.76 6.19 4.06
CA ALA A 70 18.96 5.08 3.12
C ALA A 70 20.39 4.47 3.19
N HIS A 71 21.36 5.23 3.70
CA HIS A 71 22.75 4.79 3.89
C HIS A 71 22.93 3.79 5.05
N TYR A 72 21.97 3.66 5.97
CA TYR A 72 21.99 2.66 7.05
C TYR A 72 21.62 1.24 6.59
N ARG A 73 21.54 1.00 5.27
CA ARG A 73 21.18 -0.29 4.66
C ARG A 73 22.38 -1.26 4.55
N TRP A 74 23.54 -0.87 5.07
CA TRP A 74 24.76 -1.67 5.22
C TRP A 74 24.99 -1.96 6.71
#